data_AF-A0A417T119-F1
#
_entry.id   AF-A0A417T119-F1
#
_cell.length_a   1.000
_cell.length_b   1.000
_cell.length_c   1.000
_cell.angle_alpha   90.00
_cell.angle_beta   90.00
_cell.angle_gamma   90.00
#
_symmetry.space_group_name_H-M   'P 1'
#
loop_
_entity.id
_entity.type
_entity.pdbx_description
1 polymer ?
#
loop_
_entity_poly.entity_id
_entity_poly.type
_entity_poly.pdbx_seq_one_letter_code
_entity_poly.pdbx_strand_id
1 'polypeptide(L)'
;MDKSTETKYIKEEIEKCEELSDLKERILPMLKSQQELWAEKIRQVIEESGCSKTAFAKKCNVSRVAVDKWCKGAVPRNRETFLRIGLAAGYELARMNQLLARYGRYPELYSKSLEDCVCIYVISSPGDVDMVESYDYILERIRTNMVEDEIMPVPDICTAQFAERLAQVHGEDALAQFIYDNIAAFSTAYQKFYAYVKMYVTINYQRYSSSIANLADGQGWSSSLKQCVSAIRQNKWYPTRNKILSLGLHLSMDREQIDEMLTLAHMEPLCAKNPFESVIIFILEDASLNNILDTDSEEFDPDELCRYAKEVLSGLDLPEVDTFISELNIDM
;
A
#
# COMPACT_ATOMS: atom_id res chain seq x y z
N MET A 1 27.16 -14.34 0.15
CA MET A 1 25.95 -13.60 -0.24
C MET A 1 26.20 -13.11 -1.64
N ASP A 2 25.38 -13.53 -2.61
CA ASP A 2 25.52 -13.09 -3.99
C ASP A 2 25.07 -11.63 -4.11
N LYS A 3 26.00 -10.74 -4.49
CA LYS A 3 25.74 -9.29 -4.62
C LYS A 3 24.76 -8.97 -5.76
N SER A 4 24.57 -9.90 -6.70
CA SER A 4 23.65 -9.76 -7.84
C SER A 4 22.17 -9.62 -7.46
N THR A 5 21.84 -9.87 -6.19
CA THR A 5 20.46 -9.82 -5.68
C THR A 5 20.24 -8.70 -4.67
N GLU A 6 21.15 -7.74 -4.52
CA GLU A 6 20.90 -6.55 -3.68
C GLU A 6 19.93 -5.58 -4.37
N THR A 7 19.01 -4.95 -3.62
CA THR A 7 17.99 -4.05 -4.22
C THR A 7 18.64 -2.91 -4.98
N LYS A 8 19.76 -2.40 -4.46
CA LYS A 8 20.55 -1.35 -5.10
C LYS A 8 21.13 -1.81 -6.44
N TYR A 9 21.68 -3.02 -6.51
CA TYR A 9 22.21 -3.59 -7.75
C TYR A 9 21.12 -3.74 -8.81
N ILE A 10 19.96 -4.30 -8.44
CA ILE A 10 18.85 -4.47 -9.40
C ILE A 10 18.35 -3.11 -9.90
N LYS A 11 18.27 -2.11 -9.03
CA LYS A 11 17.94 -0.73 -9.42
C LYS A 11 18.94 -0.18 -10.46
N GLU A 12 20.24 -0.29 -10.17
CA GLU A 12 21.31 0.15 -11.09
C GLU A 12 21.29 -0.60 -12.43
N GLU A 13 20.83 -1.86 -12.46
CA GLU A 13 20.68 -2.61 -13.72
C GLU A 13 19.41 -2.21 -14.50
N ILE A 14 18.33 -1.83 -13.82
CA ILE A 14 17.13 -1.28 -14.47
C ILE A 14 17.46 0.05 -15.17
N GLU A 15 18.24 0.92 -14.52
CA GLU A 15 18.71 2.20 -15.08
C GLU A 15 19.58 2.04 -16.35
N LYS A 16 20.07 0.82 -16.64
CA LYS A 16 20.85 0.47 -17.84
C LYS A 16 20.03 -0.28 -18.90
N CYS A 17 18.72 -0.38 -18.72
CA CYS A 17 17.83 -0.93 -19.74
C CYS A 17 17.47 0.21 -20.69
N GLU A 18 17.74 0.06 -21.98
CA GLU A 18 17.39 1.06 -23.00
C GLU A 18 16.04 0.73 -23.64
N GLU A 19 15.64 -0.54 -23.61
CA GLU A 19 14.36 -1.00 -24.16
C GLU A 19 13.65 -1.98 -23.22
N LEU A 20 12.34 -2.18 -23.43
CA LEU A 20 11.55 -3.17 -22.67
C LEU A 20 12.10 -4.61 -22.81
N SER A 21 12.79 -4.91 -23.91
CA SER A 21 13.47 -6.19 -24.14
C SER A 21 14.59 -6.43 -23.11
N ASP A 22 15.39 -5.42 -22.79
CA ASP A 22 16.43 -5.50 -21.76
C ASP A 22 15.85 -5.85 -20.40
N LEU A 23 14.77 -5.20 -19.99
CA LEU A 23 14.10 -5.46 -18.73
C LEU A 23 13.62 -6.92 -18.64
N LYS A 24 13.02 -7.43 -19.73
CA LYS A 24 12.52 -8.80 -19.84
C LYS A 24 13.61 -9.86 -19.79
N GLU A 25 14.75 -9.60 -20.41
CA GLU A 25 15.83 -10.59 -20.55
C GLU A 25 16.81 -10.55 -19.38
N ARG A 26 17.06 -9.37 -18.81
CA ARG A 26 18.12 -9.15 -17.81
C ARG A 26 17.57 -9.08 -16.38
N ILE A 27 16.41 -8.45 -16.17
CA ILE A 27 15.92 -8.13 -14.82
C ILE A 27 14.87 -9.13 -14.35
N LEU A 28 13.76 -9.26 -15.10
CA LEU A 28 12.63 -10.10 -14.67
C LEU A 28 13.01 -11.56 -14.35
N PRO A 29 13.94 -12.23 -15.07
CA PRO A 29 14.33 -13.62 -14.76
C PRO A 29 15.04 -13.77 -13.40
N MET A 30 15.57 -12.67 -12.84
CA MET A 30 16.21 -12.66 -11.52
C MET A 30 15.21 -12.51 -10.37
N LEU A 31 13.96 -12.14 -10.67
CA LEU A 31 12.96 -11.75 -9.66
C LEU A 31 11.94 -12.86 -9.44
N LYS A 32 11.64 -13.14 -8.17
CA LYS A 32 10.50 -14.01 -7.81
C LYS A 32 9.19 -13.23 -7.92
N SER A 33 8.16 -13.86 -8.47
CA SER A 33 6.81 -13.31 -8.49
C SER A 33 6.24 -13.14 -7.07
N GLN A 34 5.23 -12.27 -6.91
CA GLN A 34 4.55 -12.14 -5.62
C GLN A 34 3.89 -13.45 -5.20
N GLN A 35 3.33 -14.17 -6.17
CA GLN A 35 2.62 -15.42 -5.93
C GLN A 35 3.56 -16.48 -5.37
N GLU A 36 4.78 -16.60 -5.91
CA GLU A 36 5.79 -17.54 -5.42
C GLU A 36 6.28 -17.18 -4.02
N LEU A 37 6.65 -15.90 -3.81
CA LEU A 37 7.08 -15.40 -2.51
C LEU A 37 6.00 -15.62 -1.44
N TRP A 38 4.75 -15.32 -1.79
CA TRP A 38 3.62 -15.53 -0.90
C TRP A 38 3.38 -17.02 -0.60
N ALA A 39 3.37 -17.86 -1.62
CA ALA A 39 3.12 -19.30 -1.46
C ALA A 39 4.17 -19.93 -0.54
N GLU A 40 5.44 -19.55 -0.70
CA GLU A 40 6.55 -19.97 0.18
C GLU A 40 6.31 -19.48 1.61
N LYS A 41 6.01 -18.19 1.77
CA LYS A 41 5.80 -17.59 3.09
C LYS A 41 4.61 -18.17 3.85
N ILE A 42 3.46 -18.33 3.20
CA ILE A 42 2.26 -18.84 3.89
C ILE A 42 2.41 -20.31 4.28
N ARG A 43 3.12 -21.12 3.48
CA ARG A 43 3.46 -22.50 3.85
C ARG A 43 4.37 -22.52 5.08
N GLN A 44 5.40 -21.67 5.12
CA GLN A 44 6.25 -21.49 6.29
C GLN A 44 5.43 -21.08 7.52
N VAL A 45 4.54 -20.09 7.40
CA VAL A 45 3.68 -19.63 8.50
C VAL A 45 2.83 -20.76 9.07
N ILE A 46 2.19 -21.56 8.20
CA ILE A 46 1.36 -22.68 8.63
C ILE A 46 2.21 -23.75 9.34
N GLU A 47 3.39 -24.06 8.80
CA GLU A 47 4.32 -25.03 9.39
C GLU A 47 4.81 -24.58 10.78
N GLU A 48 5.29 -23.34 10.90
CA GLU A 48 5.74 -22.75 12.17
C GLU A 48 4.62 -22.67 13.21
N SER A 49 3.37 -22.45 12.77
CA SER A 49 2.22 -22.41 13.67
C SER A 49 1.84 -23.77 14.27
N GLY A 50 2.37 -24.88 13.75
CA GLY A 50 1.97 -26.25 14.11
C GLY A 50 0.52 -26.61 13.79
N CYS A 51 -0.22 -25.73 13.10
CA CYS A 51 -1.63 -25.91 12.79
C CYS A 51 -1.84 -26.70 11.49
N SER A 52 -2.90 -27.52 11.44
CA SER A 52 -3.42 -27.97 10.15
C SER A 52 -3.98 -26.79 9.35
N LYS A 53 -4.04 -26.89 8.01
CA LYS A 53 -4.68 -25.86 7.15
C LYS A 53 -6.10 -25.51 7.61
N THR A 54 -6.87 -26.49 8.12
CA THR A 54 -8.23 -26.27 8.63
C THR A 54 -8.23 -25.48 9.94
N ALA A 55 -7.32 -25.83 10.87
CA ALA A 55 -7.19 -25.13 12.14
C ALA A 55 -6.69 -23.69 11.93
N PHE A 56 -5.71 -23.51 11.05
CA PHE A 56 -5.20 -22.19 10.69
C PHE A 56 -6.27 -21.31 10.02
N ALA A 57 -7.05 -21.89 9.09
CA ALA A 57 -8.19 -21.19 8.48
C ALA A 57 -9.20 -20.71 9.53
N LYS A 58 -9.51 -21.55 10.53
CA LYS A 58 -10.41 -21.19 11.63
C LYS A 58 -9.84 -20.03 12.45
N LYS A 59 -8.56 -20.06 12.82
CA LYS A 59 -7.89 -18.97 13.56
C LYS A 59 -7.93 -17.65 12.79
N CYS A 60 -7.62 -17.68 11.50
CA CYS A 60 -7.68 -16.49 10.65
C CYS A 60 -9.12 -16.04 10.30
N ASN A 61 -10.14 -16.78 10.75
CA ASN A 61 -11.56 -16.56 10.42
C ASN A 61 -11.80 -16.50 8.89
N VAL A 62 -11.30 -17.51 8.18
CA VAL A 62 -11.46 -17.69 6.73
C VAL A 62 -11.83 -19.13 6.38
N SER A 63 -12.24 -19.36 5.13
CA SER A 63 -12.47 -20.72 4.64
C SER A 63 -11.16 -21.50 4.47
N ARG A 64 -11.19 -22.82 4.71
CA ARG A 64 -10.08 -23.74 4.37
C ARG A 64 -9.66 -23.62 2.90
N VAL A 65 -10.63 -23.38 2.01
CA VAL A 65 -10.39 -23.22 0.57
C VAL A 65 -9.53 -22.00 0.28
N ALA A 66 -9.72 -20.88 1.01
CA ALA A 66 -8.87 -19.71 0.89
C ALA A 66 -7.41 -20.05 1.22
N VAL A 67 -7.17 -20.72 2.35
CA VAL A 67 -5.82 -21.16 2.76
C VAL A 67 -5.19 -22.10 1.73
N ASP A 68 -5.97 -23.01 1.15
CA ASP A 68 -5.45 -23.90 0.10
C ASP A 68 -5.04 -23.15 -1.16
N LYS A 69 -5.83 -22.15 -1.58
CA LYS A 69 -5.48 -21.25 -2.68
C LYS A 69 -4.23 -20.43 -2.35
N TRP A 70 -4.08 -19.95 -1.12
CA TRP A 70 -2.89 -19.21 -0.69
C TRP A 70 -1.63 -20.05 -0.78
N CYS A 71 -1.70 -21.32 -0.35
CA CYS A 71 -0.60 -22.27 -0.50
C CYS A 71 -0.22 -22.55 -1.97
N LYS A 72 -1.09 -22.20 -2.92
CA LYS A 72 -0.90 -22.29 -4.37
C LYS A 72 -0.56 -20.94 -5.02
N GLY A 73 -0.31 -19.90 -4.23
CA GLY A 73 0.14 -18.59 -4.71
C GLY A 73 -0.93 -17.51 -4.81
N ALA A 74 -2.21 -17.83 -4.54
CA ALA A 74 -3.23 -16.78 -4.48
C ALA A 74 -2.95 -15.83 -3.30
N VAL A 75 -2.69 -14.56 -3.58
CA VAL A 75 -2.42 -13.55 -2.54
C VAL A 75 -3.75 -13.08 -1.92
N PRO A 76 -3.84 -12.91 -0.59
CA PRO A 76 -5.01 -12.28 0.03
C PRO A 76 -5.30 -10.91 -0.58
N ARG A 77 -6.59 -10.62 -0.78
CA ARG A 77 -7.04 -9.41 -1.50
C ARG A 77 -7.13 -8.16 -0.64
N ASN A 78 -7.12 -8.31 0.69
CA ASN A 78 -7.26 -7.19 1.61
C ASN A 78 -6.23 -7.29 2.74
N ARG A 79 -5.90 -6.11 3.28
CA ARG A 79 -4.93 -5.93 4.37
C ARG A 79 -5.35 -6.64 5.64
N GLU A 80 -6.64 -6.58 5.95
CA GLU A 80 -7.24 -7.22 7.13
C GLU A 80 -6.87 -8.71 7.21
N THR A 81 -6.90 -9.41 6.08
CA THR A 81 -6.50 -10.83 6.05
C THR A 81 -5.03 -11.03 6.43
N PHE A 82 -4.13 -10.13 6.05
CA PHE A 82 -2.72 -10.20 6.45
C PHE A 82 -2.53 -9.95 7.95
N LEU A 83 -3.28 -8.98 8.52
CA LEU A 83 -3.30 -8.76 9.97
C LEU A 83 -3.72 -10.04 10.70
N ARG A 84 -4.83 -10.65 10.29
CA ARG A 84 -5.32 -11.90 10.87
C ARG A 84 -4.33 -13.05 10.74
N ILE A 85 -3.65 -13.17 9.59
CA ILE A 85 -2.61 -14.19 9.39
C ILE A 85 -1.44 -13.99 10.35
N GLY A 86 -0.95 -12.76 10.51
CA GLY A 86 0.14 -12.47 11.43
C GLY A 86 -0.24 -12.69 12.89
N LEU A 87 -1.44 -12.25 13.30
CA LEU A 87 -1.98 -12.46 14.65
C LEU A 87 -2.19 -13.96 14.94
N ALA A 88 -2.80 -14.71 14.01
CA ALA A 88 -2.99 -16.16 14.14
C ALA A 88 -1.66 -16.93 14.25
N ALA A 89 -0.60 -16.38 13.66
CA ALA A 89 0.76 -16.90 13.73
C ALA A 89 1.57 -16.39 14.94
N GLY A 90 0.98 -15.53 15.78
CA GLY A 90 1.65 -14.97 16.96
C GLY A 90 2.82 -14.05 16.62
N TYR A 91 2.72 -13.29 15.52
CA TYR A 91 3.80 -12.42 15.08
C TYR A 91 3.96 -11.21 16.01
N GLU A 92 5.21 -10.97 16.44
CA GLU A 92 5.62 -9.69 17.01
C GLU A 92 5.61 -8.56 15.97
N LEU A 93 5.67 -7.31 16.44
CA LEU A 93 5.50 -6.11 15.61
C LEU A 93 6.41 -6.10 14.37
N ALA A 94 7.70 -6.44 14.52
CA ALA A 94 8.65 -6.46 13.41
C ALA A 94 8.28 -7.50 12.34
N ARG A 95 7.84 -8.70 12.75
CA ARG A 95 7.40 -9.75 11.82
C ARG A 95 6.06 -9.40 11.16
N MET A 96 5.15 -8.73 11.87
CA MET A 96 3.90 -8.22 11.31
C MET A 96 4.17 -7.15 10.23
N ASN A 97 5.02 -6.17 10.52
CA ASN A 97 5.40 -5.15 9.55
C ASN A 97 6.09 -5.76 8.33
N GLN A 98 6.98 -6.74 8.51
CA GLN A 98 7.58 -7.47 7.40
C GLN A 98 6.52 -8.22 6.57
N LEU A 99 5.54 -8.86 7.22
CA LEU A 99 4.43 -9.54 6.54
C LEU A 99 3.62 -8.57 5.67
N LEU A 100 3.23 -7.43 6.25
CA LEU A 100 2.44 -6.40 5.57
C LEU A 100 3.20 -5.77 4.41
N ALA A 101 4.43 -5.29 4.64
CA ALA A 101 5.20 -4.56 3.64
C ALA A 101 5.66 -5.48 2.50
N ARG A 102 6.26 -6.64 2.82
CA ARG A 102 6.91 -7.49 1.81
C ARG A 102 5.95 -8.42 1.09
N TYR A 103 4.98 -8.98 1.80
CA TYR A 103 4.09 -10.00 1.23
C TYR A 103 2.69 -9.47 0.94
N GLY A 104 2.20 -8.51 1.73
CA GLY A 104 0.91 -7.84 1.52
C GLY A 104 0.96 -6.59 0.65
N ARG A 105 2.14 -5.96 0.52
CA ARG A 105 2.31 -4.64 -0.13
C ARG A 105 1.41 -3.56 0.48
N TYR A 106 1.25 -3.63 1.81
CA TYR A 106 0.51 -2.65 2.59
C TYR A 106 1.45 -1.80 3.46
N PRO A 107 1.00 -0.63 3.92
CA PRO A 107 1.70 0.12 4.95
C PRO A 107 1.98 -0.76 6.17
N GLU A 108 3.12 -0.52 6.79
CA GLU A 108 3.40 -1.03 8.13
C GLU A 108 2.33 -0.57 9.12
N LEU A 109 2.27 -1.22 10.29
CA LEU A 109 1.35 -0.81 11.34
C LEU A 109 1.62 0.63 11.77
N TYR A 110 0.62 1.50 11.62
CA TYR A 110 0.70 2.90 11.97
C TYR A 110 -0.13 3.20 13.21
N SER A 111 0.50 3.58 14.31
CA SER A 111 -0.18 3.78 15.59
C SER A 111 -1.30 4.82 15.58
N LYS A 112 -1.32 5.74 14.60
CA LYS A 112 -2.39 6.72 14.39
C LYS A 112 -3.43 6.27 13.36
N SER A 113 -3.47 4.99 12.99
CA SER A 113 -4.63 4.35 12.38
C SER A 113 -5.36 3.52 13.44
N LEU A 114 -6.69 3.55 13.46
CA LEU A 114 -7.49 2.88 14.49
C LEU A 114 -7.25 1.37 14.51
N GLU A 115 -7.43 0.71 13.36
CA GLU A 115 -7.21 -0.73 13.21
C GLU A 115 -5.79 -1.14 13.60
N ASP A 116 -4.80 -0.33 13.21
CA ASP A 116 -3.39 -0.61 13.50
C ASP A 116 -3.05 -0.38 14.97
N CYS A 117 -3.63 0.65 15.60
CA CYS A 117 -3.51 0.91 17.03
C CYS A 117 -4.00 -0.31 17.83
N VAL A 118 -5.18 -0.84 17.49
CA VAL A 118 -5.72 -2.05 18.12
C VAL A 118 -4.82 -3.26 17.85
N CYS A 119 -4.34 -3.44 16.62
CA CYS A 119 -3.43 -4.54 16.28
C CYS A 119 -2.11 -4.46 17.07
N ILE A 120 -1.49 -3.27 17.15
CA ILE A 120 -0.27 -3.03 17.95
C ILE A 120 -0.52 -3.36 19.42
N TYR A 121 -1.66 -2.94 19.97
CA TYR A 121 -2.03 -3.25 21.36
C TYR A 121 -2.12 -4.76 21.60
N VAL A 122 -2.84 -5.50 20.73
CA VAL A 122 -2.99 -6.96 20.85
C VAL A 122 -1.65 -7.68 20.75
N ILE A 123 -0.76 -7.25 19.83
CA ILE A 123 0.59 -7.80 19.70
C ILE A 123 1.41 -7.55 20.97
N SER A 124 1.28 -6.36 21.57
CA SER A 124 2.10 -5.93 22.72
C SER A 124 1.58 -6.45 24.06
N SER A 125 0.30 -6.82 24.14
CA SER A 125 -0.36 -7.35 25.33
C SER A 125 -1.02 -8.70 25.04
N PRO A 126 -0.24 -9.74 24.71
CA PRO A 126 -0.79 -11.07 24.47
C PRO A 126 -1.51 -11.59 25.72
N GLY A 127 -2.81 -11.82 25.60
CA GLY A 127 -3.61 -12.47 26.63
C GLY A 127 -3.65 -13.99 26.47
N ASP A 128 -4.48 -14.64 27.28
CA ASP A 128 -4.77 -16.09 27.17
C ASP A 128 -5.74 -16.41 26.02
N VAL A 129 -6.41 -15.40 25.48
CA VAL A 129 -7.36 -15.50 24.35
C VAL A 129 -6.59 -15.44 23.03
N ASP A 130 -7.13 -16.07 21.99
CA ASP A 130 -6.56 -15.99 20.64
C ASP A 130 -6.48 -14.53 20.16
N MET A 131 -5.31 -14.14 19.62
CA MET A 131 -5.05 -12.75 19.23
C MET A 131 -6.02 -12.23 18.16
N VAL A 132 -6.50 -13.08 17.25
CA VAL A 132 -7.47 -12.66 16.23
C VAL A 132 -8.83 -12.40 16.88
N GLU A 133 -9.24 -13.25 17.82
CA GLU A 133 -10.49 -13.07 18.58
C GLU A 133 -10.43 -11.80 19.44
N SER A 134 -9.32 -11.54 20.13
CA SER A 134 -9.12 -10.30 20.88
C SER A 134 -9.16 -9.06 19.97
N TYR A 135 -8.48 -9.12 18.82
CA TYR A 135 -8.49 -8.04 17.84
C TYR A 135 -9.91 -7.71 17.35
N ASP A 136 -10.65 -8.73 16.89
CA ASP A 136 -12.02 -8.56 16.39
C ASP A 136 -12.95 -8.03 17.49
N TYR A 137 -12.86 -8.59 18.71
CA TYR A 137 -13.67 -8.16 19.84
C TYR A 137 -13.44 -6.69 20.22
N ILE A 138 -12.17 -6.30 20.40
CA ILE A 138 -11.81 -4.94 20.80
C ILE A 138 -12.23 -3.94 19.73
N LEU A 139 -11.97 -4.25 18.46
CA LEU A 139 -12.28 -3.36 17.34
C LEU A 139 -13.79 -3.13 17.20
N GLU A 140 -14.61 -4.18 17.29
CA GLU A 140 -16.07 -4.06 17.26
C GLU A 140 -16.62 -3.32 18.47
N ARG A 141 -16.05 -3.55 19.67
CA ARG A 141 -16.40 -2.82 20.89
C ARG A 141 -16.15 -1.32 20.75
N ILE A 142 -14.99 -0.94 20.22
CA ILE A 142 -14.63 0.47 19.99
C ILE A 142 -15.57 1.09 18.94
N ARG A 143 -15.77 0.43 17.80
CA ARG A 143 -16.66 0.92 16.73
C ARG A 143 -18.09 1.12 17.20
N THR A 144 -18.60 0.25 18.08
CA THR A 144 -19.95 0.36 18.64
C THR A 144 -20.08 1.52 19.64
N ASN A 145 -19.02 1.81 20.40
CA ASN A 145 -19.02 2.85 21.44
C ASN A 145 -18.60 4.23 20.91
N MET A 146 -18.00 4.31 19.73
CA MET A 146 -17.69 5.56 19.05
C MET A 146 -18.97 6.18 18.48
N VAL A 147 -19.64 7.01 19.28
CA VAL A 147 -20.69 7.92 18.81
C VAL A 147 -20.01 9.24 18.44
N GLU A 148 -19.99 9.59 17.14
CA GLU A 148 -19.50 10.89 16.68
C GLU A 148 -20.45 12.00 17.15
N ASP A 149 -19.94 13.08 17.74
CA ASP A 149 -20.63 14.39 17.75
C ASP A 149 -19.75 15.59 18.18
N GLU A 150 -18.57 15.39 18.79
CA GLU A 150 -17.70 16.52 19.18
C GLU A 150 -16.44 16.65 18.32
N ILE A 151 -16.22 17.85 17.77
CA ILE A 151 -14.98 18.23 17.10
C ILE A 151 -13.89 18.36 18.15
N MET A 152 -13.13 17.30 18.36
CA MET A 152 -11.98 17.29 19.27
C MET A 152 -10.74 17.92 18.60
N PRO A 153 -9.93 18.70 19.33
CA PRO A 153 -8.69 19.24 18.80
C PRO A 153 -7.70 18.11 18.49
N VAL A 154 -7.01 18.19 17.35
CA VAL A 154 -5.96 17.24 16.99
C VAL A 154 -4.81 17.38 17.99
N PRO A 155 -4.39 16.31 18.70
CA PRO A 155 -3.30 16.40 19.64
C PRO A 155 -1.98 16.69 18.92
N ASP A 156 -1.23 17.70 19.40
CA ASP A 156 0.11 18.01 18.90
C ASP A 156 1.15 17.03 19.48
N ILE A 157 1.10 15.78 18.99
CA ILE A 157 2.03 14.72 19.37
C ILE A 157 2.58 14.05 18.12
N CYS A 158 3.89 13.83 18.10
CA CYS A 158 4.52 13.12 16.99
C CYS A 158 4.19 11.61 17.05
N THR A 159 4.37 10.89 15.94
CA THR A 159 4.04 9.45 15.86
C THR A 159 4.84 8.61 16.86
N ALA A 160 6.13 8.93 17.08
CA ALA A 160 6.95 8.22 18.05
C ALA A 160 6.40 8.34 19.47
N GLN A 161 6.05 9.56 19.90
CA GLN A 161 5.41 9.80 21.20
C GLN A 161 4.04 9.13 21.30
N PHE A 162 3.27 9.08 20.21
CA PHE A 162 1.99 8.38 20.17
C PHE A 162 2.18 6.88 20.44
N ALA A 163 3.17 6.25 19.78
CA ALA A 163 3.50 4.85 19.95
C ALA A 163 4.02 4.55 21.36
N GLU A 164 4.86 5.42 21.93
CA GLU A 164 5.32 5.32 23.32
C GLU A 164 4.17 5.36 24.32
N ARG A 165 3.20 6.27 24.12
CA ARG A 165 2.00 6.35 24.97
C ARG A 165 1.14 5.09 24.84
N LEU A 166 0.93 4.60 23.62
CA LEU A 166 0.19 3.36 23.36
C LEU A 166 0.85 2.17 24.06
N ALA A 167 2.18 2.10 24.10
CA ALA A 167 2.90 1.02 24.79
C ALA A 167 2.70 1.00 26.31
N GLN A 168 2.27 2.11 26.92
CA GLN A 168 1.93 2.20 28.35
C GLN A 168 0.46 1.89 28.65
N VAL A 169 -0.35 1.63 27.62
CA VAL A 169 -1.77 1.32 27.79
C VAL A 169 -1.91 -0.15 28.18
N HIS A 170 -2.57 -0.39 29.32
CA HIS A 170 -2.82 -1.73 29.84
C HIS A 170 -4.30 -1.94 30.14
N GLY A 171 -4.88 -2.97 29.53
CA GLY A 171 -6.30 -3.28 29.66
C GLY A 171 -7.14 -2.63 28.58
N GLU A 172 -8.19 -3.33 28.16
CA GLU A 172 -9.02 -2.92 27.03
C GLU A 172 -9.75 -1.60 27.27
N ASP A 173 -10.14 -1.33 28.53
CA ASP A 173 -10.84 -0.09 28.90
C ASP A 173 -9.91 1.12 28.83
N ALA A 174 -8.65 0.94 29.24
CA ALA A 174 -7.62 1.96 29.07
C ALA A 174 -7.34 2.22 27.58
N LEU A 175 -7.37 1.18 26.74
CA LEU A 175 -7.24 1.33 25.28
C LEU A 175 -8.43 2.09 24.68
N ALA A 176 -9.66 1.75 25.09
CA ALA A 176 -10.84 2.46 24.63
C ALA A 176 -10.78 3.95 25.01
N GLN A 177 -10.37 4.26 26.24
CA GLN A 177 -10.16 5.65 26.68
C GLN A 177 -9.04 6.33 25.88
N PHE A 178 -7.90 5.65 25.69
CA PHE A 178 -6.79 6.17 24.89
C PHE A 178 -7.24 6.52 23.45
N ILE A 179 -8.04 5.66 22.83
CA ILE A 179 -8.56 5.90 21.48
C ILE A 179 -9.53 7.09 21.47
N TYR A 180 -10.43 7.15 22.45
CA TYR A 180 -11.37 8.27 22.59
C TYR A 180 -10.64 9.61 22.75
N ASP A 181 -9.66 9.67 23.66
CA ASP A 181 -8.86 10.86 23.94
C ASP A 181 -8.04 11.33 22.73
N ASN A 182 -7.77 10.43 21.78
CA ASN A 182 -6.96 10.68 20.60
C ASN A 182 -7.76 10.58 19.29
N ILE A 183 -9.09 10.68 19.34
CA ILE A 183 -9.95 10.42 18.17
C ILE A 183 -9.59 11.27 16.95
N ALA A 184 -9.22 12.53 17.20
CA ALA A 184 -8.79 13.48 16.19
C ALA A 184 -7.42 13.13 15.56
N ALA A 185 -6.56 12.37 16.24
CA ALA A 185 -5.31 11.89 15.64
C ALA A 185 -5.57 10.82 14.57
N PHE A 186 -6.58 9.97 14.76
CA PHE A 186 -6.93 8.92 13.79
C PHE A 186 -7.60 9.48 12.54
N SER A 187 -8.42 10.53 12.67
CA SER A 187 -9.04 11.22 11.53
C SER A 187 -8.04 12.00 10.68
N THR A 188 -6.82 12.23 11.18
CA THR A 188 -5.78 13.00 10.52
C THR A 188 -4.57 12.18 10.04
N ALA A 189 -4.63 10.85 10.21
CA ALA A 189 -3.58 9.88 9.91
C ALA A 189 -2.79 10.16 8.60
N TYR A 190 -3.49 10.50 7.53
CA TYR A 190 -2.93 10.68 6.18
C TYR A 190 -3.02 12.12 5.66
N GLN A 191 -3.16 13.12 6.53
CA GLN A 191 -3.34 14.52 6.11
C GLN A 191 -2.22 15.05 5.20
N LYS A 192 -0.96 14.73 5.52
CA LYS A 192 0.18 15.16 4.70
C LYS A 192 0.13 14.53 3.31
N PHE A 193 -0.17 13.24 3.23
CA PHE A 193 -0.42 12.54 1.97
C PHE A 193 -1.55 13.19 1.17
N TYR A 194 -2.69 13.49 1.82
CA TYR A 194 -3.81 14.14 1.13
C TYR A 194 -3.45 15.53 0.61
N ALA A 195 -2.69 16.31 1.38
CA ALA A 195 -2.23 17.64 0.96
C ALA A 195 -1.32 17.54 -0.27
N TYR A 196 -0.38 16.58 -0.26
CA TYR A 196 0.52 16.32 -1.37
C TYR A 196 -0.24 15.95 -2.65
N VAL A 197 -1.15 14.98 -2.60
CA VAL A 197 -1.97 14.60 -3.77
C VAL A 197 -2.81 15.78 -4.27
N LYS A 198 -3.44 16.55 -3.37
CA LYS A 198 -4.25 17.72 -3.75
C LYS A 198 -3.42 18.78 -4.46
N MET A 199 -2.17 18.98 -4.06
CA MET A 199 -1.25 19.90 -4.73
C MET A 199 -1.03 19.49 -6.19
N TYR A 200 -0.67 18.24 -6.47
CA TYR A 200 -0.43 17.77 -7.84
C TYR A 200 -1.70 17.70 -8.70
N VAL A 201 -2.84 17.31 -8.12
CA VAL A 201 -4.13 17.41 -8.81
C VAL A 201 -4.39 18.86 -9.20
N THR A 202 -4.08 19.82 -8.31
CA THR A 202 -4.25 21.25 -8.57
C THR A 202 -3.35 21.77 -9.67
N ILE A 203 -2.06 21.41 -9.64
CA ILE A 203 -1.11 21.76 -10.69
C ILE A 203 -1.61 21.27 -12.06
N ASN A 204 -2.04 20.01 -12.13
CA ASN A 204 -2.52 19.40 -13.37
C ASN A 204 -3.82 20.07 -13.88
N TYR A 205 -4.86 20.21 -13.05
CA TYR A 205 -6.10 20.79 -13.55
C TYR A 205 -5.99 22.29 -13.82
N GLN A 206 -5.17 23.06 -13.10
CA GLN A 206 -5.03 24.51 -13.35
C GLN A 206 -4.28 24.80 -14.64
N ARG A 207 -3.33 23.95 -15.03
CA ARG A 207 -2.55 24.10 -16.26
C ARG A 207 -3.29 23.55 -17.48
N TYR A 208 -4.01 22.44 -17.33
CA TYR A 208 -4.49 21.66 -18.48
C TYR A 208 -6.01 21.40 -18.51
N SER A 209 -6.76 21.91 -17.51
CA SER A 209 -8.20 21.71 -17.44
C SER A 209 -8.93 22.90 -16.78
N SER A 210 -10.23 22.75 -16.53
CA SER A 210 -11.05 23.75 -15.83
C SER A 210 -11.72 23.22 -14.56
N SER A 211 -11.70 21.90 -14.37
CA SER A 211 -12.15 21.26 -13.13
C SER A 211 -11.52 19.88 -12.99
N ILE A 212 -11.54 19.32 -11.77
CA ILE A 212 -11.11 17.94 -11.52
C ILE A 212 -11.97 16.94 -12.31
N ALA A 213 -13.26 17.24 -12.53
CA ALA A 213 -14.13 16.37 -13.33
C ALA A 213 -13.66 16.31 -14.78
N ASN A 214 -13.36 17.47 -15.37
CA ASN A 214 -12.86 17.57 -16.74
C ASN A 214 -11.46 16.96 -16.89
N LEU A 215 -10.58 17.13 -15.88
CA LEU A 215 -9.29 16.43 -15.83
C LEU A 215 -9.54 14.91 -15.84
N ALA A 216 -10.37 14.41 -14.92
CA ALA A 216 -10.62 12.98 -14.80
C ALA A 216 -11.29 12.36 -16.04
N ASP A 217 -12.10 13.12 -16.77
CA ASP A 217 -12.69 12.68 -18.04
C ASP A 217 -11.68 12.74 -19.18
N GLY A 218 -10.86 13.80 -19.27
CA GLY A 218 -9.81 13.96 -20.29
C GLY A 218 -8.73 12.88 -20.19
N GLN A 219 -8.24 12.60 -18.99
CA GLN A 219 -7.20 11.60 -18.72
C GLN A 219 -7.74 10.16 -18.64
N GLY A 220 -9.04 9.95 -18.89
CA GLY A 220 -9.64 8.61 -18.86
C GLY A 220 -9.59 7.92 -17.49
N TRP A 221 -9.72 8.66 -16.39
CA TRP A 221 -9.66 8.06 -15.04
C TRP A 221 -10.74 7.00 -14.85
N SER A 222 -10.34 5.84 -14.29
CA SER A 222 -11.29 4.79 -13.91
C SER A 222 -12.31 5.31 -12.89
N SER A 223 -13.51 4.72 -12.83
CA SER A 223 -14.49 5.07 -11.79
C SER A 223 -13.93 4.90 -10.38
N SER A 224 -13.05 3.91 -10.20
CA SER A 224 -12.39 3.65 -8.92
C SER A 224 -11.37 4.75 -8.58
N LEU A 225 -10.62 5.26 -9.56
CA LEU A 225 -9.70 6.38 -9.36
C LEU A 225 -10.44 7.69 -9.05
N LYS A 226 -11.55 7.97 -9.74
CA LYS A 226 -12.44 9.12 -9.45
C LYS A 226 -12.97 9.07 -8.00
N GLN A 227 -13.40 7.89 -7.54
CA GLN A 227 -13.82 7.68 -6.15
C GLN A 227 -12.68 7.92 -5.15
N CYS A 228 -11.47 7.43 -5.45
CA CYS A 228 -10.28 7.66 -4.64
C CYS A 228 -9.98 9.15 -4.47
N VAL A 229 -9.90 9.92 -5.57
CA VAL A 229 -9.62 11.36 -5.51
C VAL A 229 -10.73 12.12 -4.77
N SER A 230 -12.01 11.73 -4.96
CA SER A 230 -13.12 12.31 -4.18
C SER A 230 -12.95 12.05 -2.68
N ALA A 231 -12.59 10.83 -2.28
CA ALA A 231 -12.37 10.48 -0.87
C ALA A 231 -11.15 11.20 -0.27
N ILE A 232 -10.06 11.38 -1.05
CA ILE A 232 -8.90 12.19 -0.66
C ILE A 232 -9.30 13.65 -0.40
N ARG A 233 -10.15 14.24 -1.26
CA ARG A 233 -10.67 15.60 -1.06
C ARG A 233 -11.39 15.76 0.27
N GLN A 234 -12.10 14.72 0.70
CA GLN A 234 -12.83 14.65 1.97
C GLN A 234 -11.95 14.21 3.16
N ASN A 235 -10.67 13.90 2.95
CA ASN A 235 -9.74 13.36 3.94
C ASN A 235 -10.16 11.99 4.53
N LYS A 236 -10.88 11.17 3.76
CA LYS A 236 -11.48 9.91 4.24
C LYS A 236 -10.91 8.65 3.58
N TRP A 237 -9.84 8.77 2.81
CA TRP A 237 -9.35 7.67 1.98
C TRP A 237 -8.19 6.90 2.62
N TYR A 238 -8.34 5.59 2.78
CA TYR A 238 -7.23 4.73 3.21
C TYR A 238 -6.32 4.37 2.02
N PRO A 239 -5.03 4.76 2.02
CA PRO A 239 -4.17 4.56 0.87
C PRO A 239 -3.85 3.10 0.55
N THR A 240 -3.83 2.77 -0.75
CA THR A 240 -3.36 1.46 -1.25
C THR A 240 -2.24 1.68 -2.26
N ARG A 241 -1.25 0.78 -2.25
CA ARG A 241 -0.02 0.94 -3.04
C ARG A 241 -0.32 1.11 -4.54
N ASN A 242 -1.13 0.23 -5.12
CA ASN A 242 -1.51 0.34 -6.54
C ASN A 242 -2.24 1.65 -6.87
N LYS A 243 -3.10 2.17 -5.98
CA LYS A 243 -3.77 3.46 -6.23
C LYS A 243 -2.82 4.64 -6.16
N ILE A 244 -1.84 4.59 -5.26
CA ILE A 244 -0.77 5.59 -5.20
C ILE A 244 0.03 5.58 -6.51
N LEU A 245 0.44 4.41 -7.00
CA LEU A 245 1.17 4.29 -8.26
C LEU A 245 0.35 4.77 -9.47
N SER A 246 -0.93 4.39 -9.54
CA SER A 246 -1.83 4.87 -10.59
C SER A 246 -2.03 6.39 -10.54
N LEU A 247 -2.19 6.98 -9.35
CA LEU A 247 -2.23 8.44 -9.19
C LEU A 247 -0.95 9.10 -9.66
N GLY A 248 0.21 8.53 -9.33
CA GLY A 248 1.51 9.06 -9.76
C GLY A 248 1.63 9.14 -11.28
N LEU A 249 1.26 8.05 -11.98
CA LEU A 249 1.29 8.00 -13.44
C LEU A 249 0.31 8.98 -14.09
N HIS A 250 -0.94 9.06 -13.61
CA HIS A 250 -1.94 9.99 -14.15
C HIS A 250 -1.60 11.47 -13.89
N LEU A 251 -0.84 11.76 -12.84
CA LEU A 251 -0.44 13.11 -12.47
C LEU A 251 0.95 13.49 -13.02
N SER A 252 1.51 12.67 -13.91
CA SER A 252 2.84 12.84 -14.50
C SER A 252 3.93 13.08 -13.46
N MET A 253 3.89 12.31 -12.37
CA MET A 253 4.89 12.39 -11.31
C MET A 253 6.14 11.59 -11.67
N ASP A 254 7.30 12.15 -11.34
CA ASP A 254 8.56 11.40 -11.39
C ASP A 254 8.67 10.38 -10.24
N ARG A 255 9.75 9.61 -10.28
CA ARG A 255 10.03 8.60 -9.26
C ARG A 255 10.16 9.17 -7.85
N GLU A 256 10.91 10.26 -7.67
CA GLU A 256 11.15 10.83 -6.35
C GLU A 256 9.84 11.31 -5.73
N GLN A 257 8.98 11.91 -6.55
CA GLN A 257 7.65 12.38 -6.17
C GLN A 257 6.72 11.23 -5.79
N ILE A 258 6.77 10.09 -6.50
CA ILE A 258 6.02 8.87 -6.16
C ILE A 258 6.56 8.25 -4.86
N ASP A 259 7.88 8.20 -4.68
CA ASP A 259 8.52 7.68 -3.46
C ASP A 259 8.19 8.56 -2.23
N GLU A 260 8.13 9.88 -2.39
CA GLU A 260 7.63 10.81 -1.37
C GLU A 260 6.16 10.54 -1.05
N MET A 261 5.32 10.39 -2.06
CA MET A 261 3.90 10.07 -1.89
C MET A 261 3.69 8.74 -1.14
N LEU A 262 4.48 7.70 -1.43
CA LEU A 262 4.49 6.43 -0.70
C LEU A 262 4.91 6.62 0.76
N THR A 263 5.97 7.39 1.00
CA THR A 263 6.49 7.70 2.34
C THR A 263 5.43 8.43 3.19
N LEU A 264 4.74 9.41 2.60
CA LEU A 264 3.65 10.15 3.26
C LEU A 264 2.44 9.26 3.57
N ALA A 265 2.26 8.16 2.83
CA ALA A 265 1.27 7.11 3.09
C ALA A 265 1.78 5.99 4.03
N HIS A 266 2.95 6.17 4.64
CA HIS A 266 3.61 5.20 5.53
C HIS A 266 3.96 3.87 4.84
N MET A 267 4.34 3.94 3.56
CA MET A 267 4.83 2.81 2.78
C MET A 267 6.31 3.00 2.43
N GLU A 268 7.02 1.89 2.20
CA GLU A 268 8.37 1.93 1.64
C GLU A 268 8.36 2.50 0.20
N PRO A 269 9.46 3.13 -0.25
CA PRO A 269 9.69 3.49 -1.65
C PRO A 269 9.51 2.31 -2.63
N LEU A 270 9.49 2.61 -3.93
CA LEU A 270 9.45 1.63 -5.01
C LEU A 270 10.57 0.60 -4.87
N CYS A 271 10.20 -0.67 -4.97
CA CYS A 271 11.08 -1.81 -4.71
C CYS A 271 11.53 -2.47 -6.02
N ALA A 272 12.80 -2.29 -6.38
CA ALA A 272 13.38 -2.89 -7.59
C ALA A 272 13.35 -4.43 -7.62
N LYS A 273 13.24 -5.09 -6.46
CA LYS A 273 13.12 -6.57 -6.38
C LYS A 273 11.72 -7.09 -6.70
N ASN A 274 10.75 -6.20 -6.81
CA ASN A 274 9.40 -6.54 -7.12
C ASN A 274 9.23 -6.51 -8.64
N PRO A 275 8.79 -7.59 -9.30
CA PRO A 275 8.65 -7.60 -10.76
C PRO A 275 7.79 -6.45 -11.29
N PHE A 276 6.64 -6.20 -10.66
CA PHE A 276 5.75 -5.12 -11.07
C PHE A 276 6.37 -3.74 -10.83
N GLU A 277 6.90 -3.46 -9.64
CA GLU A 277 7.49 -2.14 -9.36
C GLU A 277 8.81 -1.92 -10.08
N SER A 278 9.54 -2.97 -10.46
CA SER A 278 10.72 -2.86 -11.32
C SER A 278 10.36 -2.31 -12.71
N VAL A 279 9.19 -2.71 -13.23
CA VAL A 279 8.63 -2.17 -14.47
C VAL A 279 8.21 -0.72 -14.29
N ILE A 280 7.56 -0.38 -13.16
CA ILE A 280 7.21 1.02 -12.86
C ILE A 280 8.47 1.90 -12.74
N ILE A 281 9.52 1.41 -12.08
CA ILE A 281 10.81 2.11 -12.02
C ILE A 281 11.35 2.31 -13.44
N PHE A 282 11.42 1.26 -14.26
CA PHE A 282 11.86 1.36 -15.65
C PHE A 282 11.10 2.44 -16.43
N ILE A 283 9.76 2.42 -16.36
CA ILE A 283 8.89 3.40 -17.04
C ILE A 283 9.25 4.84 -16.61
N LEU A 284 9.44 5.08 -15.32
CA LEU A 284 9.68 6.43 -14.79
C LEU A 284 11.09 6.93 -15.15
N GLU A 285 12.11 6.07 -15.08
CA GLU A 285 13.48 6.42 -15.46
C GLU A 285 13.56 6.69 -16.96
N ASP A 286 12.97 5.83 -17.78
CA ASP A 286 12.96 6.01 -19.24
C ASP A 286 12.14 7.23 -19.67
N ALA A 287 10.98 7.47 -19.05
CA ALA A 287 10.19 8.68 -19.30
C ALA A 287 10.96 9.97 -18.93
N SER A 288 11.74 9.94 -17.85
CA SER A 288 12.60 11.06 -17.47
C SER A 288 13.71 11.30 -18.50
N LEU A 289 14.37 10.24 -18.96
CA LEU A 289 15.45 10.32 -19.96
C LEU A 289 14.96 10.83 -21.32
N ASN A 290 13.71 10.50 -21.69
CA ASN A 290 13.08 10.90 -22.94
C ASN A 290 12.29 12.22 -22.83
N ASN A 291 12.42 12.96 -21.72
CA ASN A 291 11.77 14.25 -21.46
C ASN A 291 10.22 14.22 -21.44
N ILE A 292 9.60 13.06 -21.24
CA ILE A 292 8.13 12.92 -21.10
C ILE A 292 7.64 13.68 -19.86
N LEU A 293 8.49 13.82 -18.84
CA LEU A 293 8.16 14.47 -17.56
C LEU A 293 8.51 15.98 -17.52
N ASP A 294 9.00 16.56 -18.62
CA ASP A 294 9.42 17.95 -18.65
C ASP A 294 8.22 18.91 -18.73
N THR A 295 7.69 19.29 -17.56
CA THR A 295 6.52 20.17 -17.49
C THR A 295 6.74 21.61 -17.98
N ASP A 296 8.00 21.98 -18.26
CA ASP A 296 8.37 23.30 -18.81
C ASP A 296 8.47 23.28 -20.35
N SER A 297 8.40 22.10 -20.98
CA SER A 297 8.38 21.93 -22.43
C SER A 297 7.06 22.43 -23.05
N GLU A 298 7.15 23.10 -24.20
CA GLU A 298 5.96 23.48 -24.99
C GLU A 298 5.22 22.27 -25.59
N GLU A 299 5.91 21.14 -25.72
CA GLU A 299 5.37 19.87 -26.24
C GLU A 299 4.87 18.94 -25.13
N PHE A 300 4.94 19.37 -23.86
CA PHE A 300 4.53 18.55 -22.73
C PHE A 300 3.05 18.15 -22.82
N ASP A 301 2.82 16.84 -22.81
CA ASP A 301 1.48 16.26 -22.69
C ASP A 301 1.31 15.61 -21.30
N PRO A 302 0.39 16.12 -20.46
CA PRO A 302 0.16 15.59 -19.11
C PRO A 302 -0.30 14.12 -19.09
N ASP A 303 -0.72 13.58 -20.23
CA ASP A 303 -1.25 12.22 -20.36
C ASP A 303 -0.23 11.24 -20.96
N GLU A 304 0.90 11.73 -21.47
CA GLU A 304 1.90 10.94 -22.18
C GLU A 304 2.53 9.87 -21.29
N LEU A 305 2.89 10.20 -20.04
CA LEU A 305 3.41 9.20 -19.10
C LEU A 305 2.43 8.05 -18.88
N CYS A 306 1.14 8.35 -18.75
CA CYS A 306 0.12 7.34 -18.52
C CYS A 306 -0.08 6.44 -19.75
N ARG A 307 -0.09 7.03 -20.96
CA ARG A 307 -0.15 6.28 -22.22
C ARG A 307 1.09 5.40 -22.42
N TYR A 308 2.28 5.95 -22.20
CA TYR A 308 3.54 5.22 -22.27
C TYR A 308 3.59 4.06 -21.28
N ALA A 309 3.22 4.31 -20.01
CA ALA A 309 3.16 3.27 -18.99
C ALA A 309 2.22 2.13 -19.40
N LYS A 310 1.05 2.45 -19.97
CA LYS A 310 0.09 1.45 -20.46
C LYS A 310 0.66 0.62 -21.60
N GLU A 311 1.37 1.24 -22.54
CA GLU A 311 2.03 0.54 -23.66
C GLU A 311 3.07 -0.47 -23.14
N VAL A 312 3.99 -0.02 -22.29
CA VAL A 312 5.05 -0.87 -21.70
C VAL A 312 4.44 -2.02 -20.90
N LEU A 313 3.45 -1.72 -20.06
CA LEU A 313 2.76 -2.72 -19.24
C LEU A 313 2.02 -3.75 -20.10
N SER A 314 1.37 -3.33 -21.19
CA SER A 314 0.65 -4.24 -22.11
C SER A 314 1.59 -5.20 -22.84
N GLY A 315 2.88 -4.89 -22.92
CA GLY A 315 3.90 -5.77 -23.47
C GLY A 315 4.35 -6.90 -22.53
N LEU A 316 3.83 -6.99 -21.30
CA LEU A 316 4.29 -7.90 -20.26
C LEU A 316 3.24 -8.95 -19.88
N ASP A 317 3.69 -10.19 -19.67
CA ASP A 317 2.87 -11.29 -19.15
C ASP A 317 3.15 -11.47 -17.64
N LEU A 318 2.63 -10.54 -16.84
CA LEU A 318 2.77 -10.53 -15.38
C LEU A 318 1.39 -10.47 -14.72
N PRO A 319 1.03 -11.40 -13.81
CA PRO A 319 -0.30 -11.41 -13.17
C PRO A 319 -0.68 -10.11 -12.44
N GLU A 320 0.32 -9.41 -11.89
CA GLU A 320 0.14 -8.13 -11.20
C GLU A 320 -0.23 -6.98 -12.16
N VAL A 321 0.16 -7.08 -13.43
CA VAL A 321 -0.08 -6.08 -14.47
C VAL A 321 -1.54 -6.11 -14.93
N ASP A 322 -2.12 -7.29 -15.12
CA ASP A 322 -3.50 -7.45 -15.61
C ASP A 322 -4.53 -6.65 -14.79
N THR A 323 -4.36 -6.65 -13.47
CA THR A 323 -5.26 -5.94 -12.57
C THR A 323 -5.01 -4.43 -12.62
N PHE A 324 -3.76 -4.02 -12.80
CA PHE A 324 -3.35 -2.62 -12.77
C PHE A 324 -3.69 -1.87 -14.06
N ILE A 325 -3.59 -2.51 -15.23
CA ILE A 325 -3.89 -1.88 -16.53
C ILE A 325 -5.32 -1.28 -16.56
N SER A 326 -6.28 -1.90 -15.86
CA SER A 326 -7.65 -1.38 -15.76
C SER A 326 -7.75 0.00 -15.08
N GLU A 327 -6.71 0.41 -14.35
CA GLU A 327 -6.61 1.73 -13.73
C GLU A 327 -6.03 2.80 -14.67
N LEU A 328 -5.36 2.39 -15.76
CA LEU A 328 -4.81 3.27 -16.79
C LEU A 328 -5.77 3.34 -18.00
N ASN A 329 -7.05 3.64 -17.74
CA ASN A 329 -8.12 3.58 -18.73
C ASN A 329 -8.12 4.77 -19.72
N ILE A 330 -6.94 5.12 -20.24
CA ILE A 330 -6.74 6.12 -21.28
C ILE A 330 -6.78 5.45 -22.67
N ASP A 331 -7.45 6.08 -23.64
CA ASP A 331 -7.46 5.61 -25.02
C ASP A 331 -6.06 5.82 -25.65
N MET A 332 -5.60 4.85 -26.45
CA MET A 332 -4.27 4.90 -27.10
C MET A 332 -4.27 5.81 -28.32
#